data_AF-A0A023JB56-F1
#
_entry.id   AF-A0A023JB56-F1
#
_cell.length_a   1.000
_cell.length_b   1.000
_cell.length_c   1.000
_cell.angle_alpha   90.00
_cell.angle_beta   90.00
_cell.angle_gamma   90.00
#
_symmetry.space_group_name_H-M   'P 1'
#
loop_
_entity.id
_entity.type
_entity.pdbx_description
1 polymer ?
#
loop_
_entity_poly.entity_id
_entity_poly.type
_entity_poly.pdbx_seq_one_letter_code
_entity_poly.pdbx_strand_id
1 'polypeptide(L)'
;GLLKKAYELSVLCDAEVALIVFSSRGRLYEYANNSVKSTIERYKKASSDSSNTGSVSEVNAQFYQQEAAKLRVQISNLQNSNRNLLGESLGALSVKELKGLELRLEKGISRVRSKKNELLFAEIEYMQKREVDLHNNNQLLRAEIAENERKQQNMNLMPGGGNFEIMQPHEAQQFDNRNYFQVDALQPTNHYPHEEHMSLQLV
;
A
#
# COMPACT_ATOMS: atom_id res chain seq x y z
N GLY A 1 31.05 22.94 -28.17
CA GLY A 1 30.49 22.64 -26.83
C GLY A 1 30.56 23.89 -25.97
N LEU A 2 29.55 24.13 -25.13
CA LEU A 2 29.38 25.36 -24.35
C LEU A 2 30.61 25.73 -23.49
N LEU A 3 31.19 24.74 -22.80
CA LEU A 3 32.42 24.90 -22.01
C LEU A 3 33.61 25.42 -22.84
N LYS A 4 33.78 24.88 -24.06
CA LYS A 4 34.84 25.33 -24.99
C LYS A 4 34.63 26.79 -25.38
N LYS A 5 33.38 27.21 -25.61
CA LYS A 5 33.06 28.60 -25.95
C LYS A 5 33.27 29.54 -24.76
N ALA A 6 32.92 29.11 -23.55
CA ALA A 6 33.21 29.86 -22.32
C ALA A 6 34.72 30.06 -22.12
N TYR A 7 35.52 29.02 -22.39
CA TYR A 7 36.97 29.11 -22.38
C TYR A 7 37.52 30.06 -23.45
N GLU A 8 37.14 29.87 -24.71
CA GLU A 8 37.54 30.75 -25.83
C GLU A 8 37.23 32.22 -25.52
N LEU A 9 36.03 32.53 -25.00
CA LEU A 9 35.63 33.88 -24.62
C LEU A 9 36.49 34.44 -23.48
N SER A 10 36.76 33.64 -22.43
CA SER A 10 37.57 34.10 -21.31
C SER A 10 38.99 34.49 -21.74
N VAL A 11 39.57 33.75 -22.69
CA VAL A 11 40.94 33.98 -23.19
C VAL A 11 40.98 35.14 -24.20
N LEU A 12 40.05 35.17 -25.17
CA LEU A 12 40.07 36.17 -26.25
C LEU A 12 39.73 37.58 -25.76
N CYS A 13 38.88 37.69 -24.74
CA CYS A 13 38.38 38.97 -24.25
C CYS A 13 38.97 39.39 -22.90
N ASP A 14 39.88 38.59 -22.32
CA ASP A 14 40.37 38.74 -20.94
C ASP A 14 39.21 38.93 -19.93
N ALA A 15 38.17 38.11 -20.10
CA ALA A 15 36.93 38.20 -19.35
C ALA A 15 36.90 37.15 -18.23
N GLU A 16 36.42 37.53 -17.04
CA GLU A 16 36.08 36.58 -15.99
C GLU A 16 34.76 35.88 -16.34
N VAL A 17 34.81 34.55 -16.47
CA VAL A 17 33.67 33.74 -16.89
C VAL A 17 33.53 32.57 -15.95
N ALA A 18 32.34 32.40 -15.37
CA ALA A 18 31.93 31.20 -14.66
C ALA A 18 30.65 30.62 -15.30
N LEU A 19 30.61 29.30 -15.45
CA LEU A 19 29.48 28.55 -16.00
C LEU A 19 29.10 27.44 -15.01
N ILE A 20 27.81 27.36 -14.67
CA ILE A 20 27.25 26.37 -13.75
C ILE A 20 26.07 25.70 -14.45
N VAL A 21 26.07 24.37 -14.56
CA VAL A 21 25.02 23.60 -15.23
C VAL A 21 24.55 22.47 -14.32
N PHE A 22 23.26 22.45 -14.01
CA PHE A 22 22.62 21.33 -13.34
C PHE A 22 21.88 20.46 -14.36
N SER A 23 22.19 19.16 -14.39
CA SER A 23 21.38 18.21 -15.16
C SER A 23 20.00 18.02 -14.53
N SER A 24 19.04 17.51 -15.30
CA SER A 24 17.73 17.10 -14.79
C SER A 24 17.80 16.05 -13.67
N ARG A 25 18.93 15.34 -13.54
CA ARG A 25 19.22 14.38 -12.47
C ARG A 25 19.94 14.99 -11.26
N GLY A 26 20.12 16.31 -11.23
CA GLY A 26 20.78 17.03 -10.13
C GLY A 26 22.32 17.01 -10.16
N ARG A 27 22.97 16.42 -11.17
CA ARG A 27 24.44 16.49 -11.31
C ARG A 27 24.89 17.89 -11.69
N LEU A 28 25.90 18.40 -10.99
CA LEU A 28 26.56 19.68 -11.22
C LEU A 28 27.73 19.52 -12.21
N TYR A 29 27.80 20.41 -13.19
CA TYR A 29 28.94 20.60 -14.08
C TYR A 29 29.32 22.08 -14.07
N GLU A 30 30.59 22.39 -13.87
CA GLU A 30 31.05 23.77 -13.72
C GLU A 30 32.36 24.06 -14.46
N TYR A 31 32.54 25.34 -14.80
CA TYR A 31 33.78 25.90 -15.35
C TYR A 31 33.96 27.31 -14.83
N ALA A 32 35.19 27.68 -14.49
CA ALA A 32 35.60 29.07 -14.28
C ALA A 32 37.06 29.24 -14.70
N ASN A 33 37.42 30.41 -15.22
CA ASN A 33 38.83 30.75 -15.47
C ASN A 33 39.60 31.08 -14.17
N ASN A 34 38.89 31.44 -13.10
CA ASN A 34 39.44 31.55 -11.75
C ASN A 34 38.73 30.57 -10.81
N SER A 35 37.85 31.05 -9.93
CA SER A 35 37.05 30.23 -9.03
C SER A 35 35.57 30.58 -9.18
N VAL A 36 34.73 29.55 -9.32
CA VAL A 36 33.28 29.71 -9.33
C VAL A 36 32.82 30.48 -8.09
N LYS A 37 33.40 30.17 -6.91
CA LYS A 37 33.09 30.85 -5.66
C LYS A 37 33.46 32.35 -5.72
N SER A 38 34.64 32.70 -6.21
CA SER A 38 35.07 34.12 -6.27
C SER A 38 34.25 34.92 -7.27
N THR A 39 33.91 34.33 -8.41
CA THR A 39 33.07 34.97 -9.42
C THR A 39 31.63 35.17 -8.90
N ILE A 40 31.08 34.19 -8.15
CA ILE A 40 29.78 34.35 -7.47
C ILE A 40 29.83 35.46 -6.42
N GLU A 41 30.88 35.52 -5.59
CA GLU A 41 31.04 36.58 -4.58
C GLU A 41 31.12 37.96 -5.22
N ARG A 42 31.89 38.10 -6.31
CA ARG A 42 31.99 39.34 -7.08
C ARG A 42 30.66 39.73 -7.72
N TYR A 43 29.95 38.77 -8.31
CA TYR A 43 28.61 38.99 -8.87
C TYR A 43 27.64 39.48 -7.79
N LYS A 44 27.59 38.82 -6.63
CA LYS A 44 26.74 39.23 -5.50
C LYS A 44 27.02 40.66 -5.05
N LYS A 45 28.30 41.04 -4.94
CA LYS A 45 28.72 42.40 -4.58
C LYS A 45 28.32 43.44 -5.64
N ALA A 46 28.49 43.11 -6.92
CA ALA A 46 28.10 43.99 -8.02
C ALA A 46 26.58 44.15 -8.16
N SER A 47 25.82 43.10 -7.86
CA SER A 47 24.34 43.12 -7.89
C SER A 47 23.70 43.73 -6.65
N SER A 48 24.38 43.78 -5.50
CA SER A 48 23.86 44.43 -4.29
C SER A 48 23.90 45.96 -4.36
N ASP A 49 24.82 46.55 -5.14
CA ASP A 49 24.92 48.01 -5.30
C ASP A 49 23.81 48.58 -6.22
N SER A 50 23.14 47.73 -7.00
CA SER A 50 21.94 48.11 -7.79
C SER A 50 20.66 47.85 -6.98
N SER A 51 20.42 48.68 -5.97
CA SER A 51 19.17 48.69 -5.20
C SER A 51 17.99 49.13 -6.09
N ASN A 52 17.28 48.18 -6.71
CA ASN A 52 15.81 48.30 -6.94
C ASN A 52 15.10 47.11 -7.63
N THR A 53 15.77 46.01 -7.96
CA THR A 53 15.07 44.83 -8.46
C THR A 53 15.39 43.66 -7.54
N GLY A 54 14.42 43.25 -6.71
CA GLY A 54 14.54 42.06 -5.86
C GLY A 54 15.17 40.92 -6.64
N SER A 55 16.21 40.30 -6.09
CA SER A 55 17.02 39.37 -6.84
C SER A 55 16.15 38.21 -7.36
N VAL A 56 16.50 37.61 -8.50
CA VAL A 56 15.78 36.44 -9.03
C VAL A 56 15.66 35.31 -7.98
N SER A 57 16.63 35.23 -7.05
CA SER A 57 16.59 34.32 -5.91
C SER A 57 15.48 34.65 -4.91
N GLU A 58 15.22 35.93 -4.63
CA GLU A 58 14.15 36.36 -3.73
C GLU A 58 12.77 36.12 -4.34
N VAL A 59 12.61 36.39 -5.65
CA VAL A 59 11.36 36.13 -6.37
C VAL A 59 11.04 34.63 -6.38
N ASN A 60 12.04 33.77 -6.62
CA ASN A 60 11.86 32.32 -6.57
C ASN A 60 11.54 31.82 -5.17
N ALA A 61 12.18 32.36 -4.13
CA ALA A 61 11.90 32.00 -2.74
C ALA A 61 10.46 32.37 -2.34
N GLN A 62 10.00 33.56 -2.71
CA GLN A 62 8.63 34.02 -2.46
C GLN A 62 7.60 33.16 -3.20
N PHE A 63 7.88 32.77 -4.45
CA PHE A 63 7.01 31.86 -5.21
C PHE A 63 6.82 30.52 -4.50
N TYR A 64 7.91 29.86 -4.09
CA TYR A 64 7.81 28.58 -3.38
C TYR A 64 7.16 28.72 -2.01
N GLN A 65 7.36 29.85 -1.33
CA GLN A 65 6.67 30.12 -0.06
C GLN A 65 5.15 30.25 -0.26
N GLN A 66 4.70 30.91 -1.33
CA GLN A 66 3.28 31.00 -1.67
C GLN A 66 2.68 29.64 -2.03
N GLU A 67 3.38 28.82 -2.83
CA GLU A 67 2.90 27.47 -3.14
C GLU A 67 2.84 26.58 -1.91
N ALA A 68 3.84 26.65 -1.03
CA ALA A 68 3.80 25.93 0.24
C ALA A 68 2.63 26.38 1.12
N ALA A 69 2.29 27.68 1.13
CA ALA A 69 1.13 28.19 1.85
C ALA A 69 -0.20 27.66 1.26
N LYS A 70 -0.34 27.65 -0.07
CA LYS A 70 -1.51 27.07 -0.75
C LYS A 70 -1.68 25.60 -0.42
N LEU A 71 -0.59 24.82 -0.47
CA LEU A 71 -0.62 23.39 -0.13
C LEU A 71 -1.01 23.16 1.33
N ARG A 72 -0.52 23.97 2.28
CA ARG A 72 -0.92 23.88 3.69
C ARG A 72 -2.42 24.09 3.88
N VAL A 73 -3.01 25.05 3.17
CA VAL A 73 -4.46 25.29 3.21
C VAL A 73 -5.22 24.09 2.64
N GLN A 74 -4.77 23.52 1.51
CA GLN A 74 -5.41 22.32 0.94
C GLN A 74 -5.36 21.12 1.89
N ILE A 75 -4.21 20.89 2.55
CA ILE A 75 -4.06 19.84 3.55
C ILE A 75 -5.03 20.05 4.71
N SER A 76 -5.11 21.28 5.24
CA SER A 76 -6.01 21.62 6.34
C SER A 76 -7.47 21.38 5.97
N ASN A 77 -7.88 21.79 4.75
CA ASN A 77 -9.24 21.58 4.25
C ASN A 77 -9.57 20.08 4.10
N LEU A 78 -8.65 19.28 3.58
CA LEU A 78 -8.81 17.83 3.45
C LEU A 78 -8.91 17.14 4.82
N GLN A 79 -8.06 17.51 5.76
CA GLN A 79 -8.11 17.00 7.13
C GLN A 79 -9.44 17.33 7.80
N ASN A 80 -9.93 18.56 7.66
CA ASN A 80 -11.22 18.97 8.20
C ASN A 80 -12.38 18.19 7.54
N SER A 81 -12.33 18.01 6.22
CA SER A 81 -13.32 17.18 5.51
C SER A 81 -13.32 15.73 5.99
N ASN A 82 -12.15 15.16 6.31
CA ASN A 82 -12.06 13.80 6.85
C ASN A 82 -12.64 13.71 8.27
N ARG A 83 -12.37 14.68 9.14
CA ARG A 83 -12.99 14.77 10.46
C ARG A 83 -14.50 14.80 10.37
N ASN A 84 -15.04 15.64 9.48
CA ASN A 84 -16.49 15.69 9.25
C ASN A 84 -17.05 14.34 8.79
N LEU A 85 -16.37 13.65 7.86
CA LEU A 85 -16.76 12.29 7.42
C LEU A 85 -16.73 11.25 8.55
N LEU A 86 -15.89 11.45 9.56
CA LEU A 86 -15.83 10.63 10.78
C LEU A 86 -16.86 11.04 11.84
N GLY A 87 -17.65 12.09 11.59
CA GLY A 87 -18.65 12.60 12.52
C GLY A 87 -18.08 13.58 13.55
N GLU A 88 -16.85 14.05 13.38
CA GLU A 88 -16.20 15.02 14.26
C GLU A 88 -16.40 16.46 13.75
N SER A 89 -16.27 17.45 14.65
CA SER A 89 -16.26 18.89 14.32
C SER A 89 -17.45 19.40 13.47
N LEU A 90 -18.61 18.73 13.55
CA LEU A 90 -19.80 19.03 12.74
C LEU A 90 -20.48 20.36 13.08
N GLY A 91 -20.19 20.94 14.24
CA GLY A 91 -20.84 22.17 14.72
C GLY A 91 -20.60 23.40 13.84
N ALA A 92 -19.57 23.38 12.99
CA ALA A 92 -19.29 24.45 12.04
C ALA A 92 -20.06 24.32 10.71
N LEU A 93 -20.74 23.18 10.47
CA LEU A 93 -21.48 22.93 9.24
C LEU A 93 -22.90 23.47 9.32
N SER A 94 -23.37 24.07 8.23
CA SER A 94 -24.79 24.39 8.08
C SER A 94 -25.64 23.13 7.92
N VAL A 95 -26.94 23.24 8.18
CA VAL A 95 -27.90 22.12 7.99
C VAL A 95 -27.87 21.58 6.56
N LYS A 96 -27.66 22.45 5.57
CA LYS A 96 -27.54 22.04 4.16
C LYS A 96 -26.29 21.19 3.92
N GLU A 97 -25.16 21.59 4.48
CA GLU A 97 -23.89 20.85 4.38
C GLU A 97 -23.97 19.52 5.11
N LEU A 98 -24.61 19.49 6.29
CA LEU A 98 -24.80 18.28 7.07
C LEU A 98 -25.66 17.25 6.32
N LYS A 99 -26.77 17.68 5.69
CA LYS A 99 -27.58 16.81 4.81
C LYS A 99 -26.77 16.30 3.61
N GLY A 100 -25.92 17.14 3.03
CA GLY A 100 -25.04 16.73 1.93
C GLY A 100 -24.03 15.66 2.37
N LEU A 101 -23.47 15.82 3.57
CA LEU A 101 -22.54 14.88 4.19
C LEU A 101 -23.22 13.53 4.50
N GLU A 102 -24.40 13.56 5.11
CA GLU A 102 -25.23 12.39 5.40
C GLU A 102 -25.51 11.58 4.13
N LEU A 103 -26.01 12.24 3.08
CA LEU A 103 -26.31 11.58 1.81
C LEU A 103 -25.06 10.95 1.17
N ARG A 104 -23.91 11.61 1.30
CA ARG A 104 -22.63 11.08 0.79
C ARG A 104 -22.21 9.84 1.57
N LEU A 105 -22.32 9.85 2.89
CA LEU A 105 -22.01 8.70 3.75
C LEU A 105 -22.96 7.53 3.49
N GLU A 106 -24.26 7.79 3.40
CA GLU A 106 -25.29 6.79 3.12
C GLU A 106 -25.00 6.06 1.79
N LYS A 107 -24.73 6.83 0.71
CA LYS A 107 -24.33 6.26 -0.59
C LYS A 107 -23.05 5.45 -0.50
N GLY A 108 -22.05 5.93 0.25
CA GLY A 108 -20.78 5.23 0.46
C GLY A 108 -20.99 3.88 1.17
N ILE A 109 -21.71 3.89 2.28
CA ILE A 109 -22.01 2.69 3.08
C ILE A 109 -22.83 1.69 2.26
N SER A 110 -23.83 2.16 1.51
CA SER A 110 -24.64 1.31 0.64
C SER A 110 -23.79 0.58 -0.41
N ARG A 111 -22.85 1.27 -1.06
CA ARG A 111 -21.91 0.66 -2.02
C ARG A 111 -21.00 -0.38 -1.35
N VAL A 112 -20.43 -0.06 -0.19
CA VAL A 112 -19.57 -1.00 0.55
C VAL A 112 -20.35 -2.25 0.95
N ARG A 113 -21.56 -2.09 1.47
CA ARG A 113 -22.42 -3.22 1.86
C ARG A 113 -22.80 -4.08 0.67
N SER A 114 -23.20 -3.47 -0.44
CA SER A 114 -23.50 -4.19 -1.68
C SER A 114 -22.32 -5.03 -2.14
N LYS A 115 -21.10 -4.45 -2.19
CA LYS A 115 -19.91 -5.19 -2.60
C LYS A 115 -19.52 -6.29 -1.62
N LYS A 116 -19.65 -6.05 -0.31
CA LYS A 116 -19.43 -7.09 0.70
C LYS A 116 -20.39 -8.27 0.54
N ASN A 117 -21.67 -7.99 0.29
CA ASN A 117 -22.66 -9.04 0.06
C ASN A 117 -22.37 -9.83 -1.21
N GLU A 118 -22.02 -9.16 -2.32
CA GLU A 118 -21.62 -9.80 -3.57
C GLU A 118 -20.45 -10.78 -3.34
N LEU A 119 -19.39 -10.35 -2.65
CA LEU A 119 -18.24 -11.19 -2.35
C LEU A 119 -18.60 -12.35 -1.41
N LEU A 120 -19.44 -12.11 -0.41
CA LEU A 120 -19.88 -13.14 0.51
C LEU A 120 -20.69 -14.23 -0.20
N PHE A 121 -21.59 -13.85 -1.11
CA PHE A 121 -22.36 -14.82 -1.90
C PHE A 121 -21.47 -15.64 -2.82
N ALA A 122 -20.49 -15.01 -3.47
CA ALA A 122 -19.52 -15.71 -4.30
C ALA A 122 -18.70 -16.74 -3.49
N GLU A 123 -18.30 -16.38 -2.26
CA GLU A 123 -17.57 -17.29 -1.36
C GLU A 123 -18.43 -18.47 -0.90
N ILE A 124 -19.71 -18.22 -0.56
CA ILE A 124 -20.66 -19.28 -0.20
C ILE A 124 -20.84 -20.26 -1.35
N GLU A 125 -21.05 -19.76 -2.58
CA GLU A 125 -21.22 -20.60 -3.76
C GLU A 125 -19.97 -21.45 -4.03
N TYR A 126 -18.77 -20.84 -3.92
CA TYR A 126 -17.51 -21.55 -4.06
C TYR A 126 -17.36 -22.67 -3.03
N MET A 127 -17.65 -22.40 -1.76
CA MET A 127 -17.53 -23.38 -0.68
C MET A 127 -18.53 -24.52 -0.84
N GLN A 128 -19.78 -24.23 -1.22
CA GLN A 128 -20.79 -25.27 -1.50
C GLN A 128 -20.38 -26.18 -2.65
N LYS A 129 -19.84 -25.62 -3.74
CA LYS A 129 -19.33 -26.43 -4.86
C LYS A 129 -18.19 -27.34 -4.41
N ARG A 130 -17.26 -26.79 -3.62
CA ARG A 130 -16.12 -27.54 -3.08
C ARG A 130 -16.55 -28.67 -2.14
N GLU A 131 -17.58 -28.44 -1.33
CA GLU A 131 -18.17 -29.46 -0.46
C GLU A 131 -18.70 -30.64 -1.29
N VAL A 132 -19.45 -30.35 -2.36
CA VAL A 132 -19.99 -31.37 -3.27
C VAL A 132 -18.87 -32.16 -3.95
N ASP A 133 -17.85 -31.48 -4.48
CA ASP A 133 -16.73 -32.14 -5.14
C ASP A 133 -15.95 -33.06 -4.18
N LEU A 134 -15.70 -32.59 -2.95
CA LEU A 134 -15.05 -33.40 -1.91
C LEU A 134 -15.92 -34.58 -1.47
N HIS A 135 -17.23 -34.40 -1.36
CA HIS A 135 -18.16 -35.47 -1.01
C HIS A 135 -18.17 -36.56 -2.10
N ASN A 136 -18.21 -36.16 -3.38
CA ASN A 136 -18.14 -37.09 -4.51
C ASN A 136 -16.82 -37.87 -4.55
N ASN A 137 -15.69 -37.18 -4.38
CA ASN A 137 -14.37 -37.83 -4.34
C ASN A 137 -14.26 -38.84 -3.18
N ASN A 138 -14.77 -38.49 -2.00
CA ASN A 138 -14.79 -39.41 -0.86
C ASN A 138 -15.67 -40.64 -1.12
N GLN A 139 -16.81 -40.49 -1.79
CA GLN A 139 -17.66 -41.64 -2.17
C GLN A 139 -16.94 -42.57 -3.15
N LEU A 140 -16.28 -42.01 -4.16
CA LEU A 140 -15.49 -42.79 -5.14
C LEU A 140 -14.36 -43.57 -4.45
N LEU A 141 -13.59 -42.92 -3.58
CA LEU A 141 -12.50 -43.56 -2.83
C LEU A 141 -13.03 -44.70 -1.93
N ARG A 142 -14.17 -44.50 -1.25
CA ARG A 142 -14.80 -45.56 -0.43
C ARG A 142 -15.22 -46.76 -1.28
N ALA A 143 -15.75 -46.52 -2.48
CA ALA A 143 -16.10 -47.60 -3.40
C ALA A 143 -14.87 -48.37 -3.89
N GLU A 144 -13.79 -47.66 -4.23
CA GLU A 144 -12.53 -48.26 -4.69
C GLU A 144 -11.84 -49.07 -3.59
N ILE A 145 -11.85 -48.58 -2.34
CA ILE A 145 -11.38 -49.34 -1.16
C ILE A 145 -12.17 -50.64 -1.02
N ALA A 146 -13.51 -50.58 -1.04
CA ALA A 146 -14.35 -51.75 -0.90
C ALA A 146 -14.13 -52.78 -2.04
N GLU A 147 -13.86 -52.31 -3.26
CA GLU A 147 -13.51 -53.20 -4.38
C GLU A 147 -12.15 -53.87 -4.19
N ASN A 148 -11.13 -53.11 -3.75
CA ASN A 148 -9.80 -53.65 -3.48
C ASN A 148 -9.79 -54.66 -2.33
N GLU A 149 -10.56 -54.41 -1.26
CA GLU A 149 -10.74 -55.36 -0.17
C GLU A 149 -11.36 -56.68 -0.65
N ARG A 150 -12.38 -56.62 -1.53
CA ARG A 150 -12.97 -57.81 -2.16
C ARG A 150 -11.97 -58.56 -3.05
N LYS A 151 -11.15 -57.85 -3.82
CA LYS A 151 -10.09 -58.47 -4.65
C LYS A 151 -9.03 -59.16 -3.79
N GLN A 152 -8.60 -58.55 -2.68
CA GLN A 152 -7.68 -59.19 -1.72
C GLN A 152 -8.29 -60.44 -1.08
N GLN A 153 -9.55 -60.38 -0.64
CA GLN A 153 -10.25 -61.55 -0.10
C GLN A 153 -10.33 -62.68 -1.13
N ASN A 154 -10.66 -62.38 -2.38
CA ASN A 154 -10.75 -63.38 -3.46
C ASN A 154 -9.38 -63.98 -3.84
N MET A 155 -8.29 -63.21 -3.77
CA MET A 155 -6.92 -63.71 -3.96
C MET A 155 -6.47 -64.65 -2.84
N ASN A 156 -6.94 -64.43 -1.60
CA ASN A 156 -6.67 -65.32 -0.47
C ASN A 156 -7.44 -66.66 -0.51
N LEU A 157 -8.39 -66.82 -1.44
CA LEU A 157 -9.19 -68.04 -1.64
C LEU A 157 -8.63 -68.98 -2.74
N MET A 158 -7.50 -68.64 -3.36
CA MET A 158 -6.78 -69.56 -4.26
C MET A 158 -6.02 -70.63 -3.44
N PRO A 159 -6.21 -71.94 -3.70
CA PRO A 159 -5.62 -73.00 -2.89
C PRO A 159 -4.14 -73.16 -3.25
N GLY A 160 -3.26 -72.47 -2.52
CA GLY A 160 -1.83 -72.56 -2.80
C GLY A 160 -0.95 -71.75 -1.86
N GLY A 161 -0.89 -72.14 -0.59
CA GLY A 161 0.31 -71.95 0.24
C GLY A 161 0.23 -70.95 1.39
N GLY A 162 0.22 -71.50 2.62
CA GLY A 162 0.94 -70.93 3.77
C GLY A 162 0.19 -69.92 4.64
N ASN A 163 -0.40 -70.43 5.72
CA ASN A 163 -0.82 -69.76 6.96
C ASN A 163 -0.37 -68.30 7.14
N PHE A 164 -1.33 -67.37 7.09
CA PHE A 164 -1.25 -66.11 7.81
C PHE A 164 -2.63 -65.80 8.42
N GLU A 165 -2.66 -65.62 9.75
CA GLU A 165 -3.85 -65.36 10.54
C GLU A 165 -4.56 -64.07 10.07
N ILE A 166 -5.85 -64.21 9.78
CA ILE A 166 -6.75 -63.11 9.42
C ILE A 166 -7.21 -62.45 10.73
N MET A 167 -6.76 -61.21 10.98
CA MET A 167 -7.29 -60.38 12.05
C MET A 167 -8.54 -59.63 11.53
N GLN A 168 -9.69 -59.88 12.17
CA GLN A 168 -10.97 -59.22 11.87
C GLN A 168 -10.87 -57.69 12.02
N PRO A 169 -11.47 -56.87 11.13
CA PRO A 169 -11.71 -55.48 11.43
C PRO A 169 -12.95 -55.39 12.34
N HIS A 170 -12.71 -55.17 13.63
CA HIS A 170 -13.72 -54.74 14.57
C HIS A 170 -14.21 -53.33 14.21
N GLU A 171 -15.54 -53.21 14.15
CA GLU A 171 -16.32 -52.00 14.42
C GLU A 171 -16.16 -50.83 13.45
N ALA A 172 -17.14 -50.73 12.54
CA ALA A 172 -17.55 -49.48 11.93
C ALA A 172 -18.00 -48.50 13.03
N GLN A 173 -17.06 -47.71 13.56
CA GLN A 173 -17.38 -46.55 14.38
C GLN A 173 -18.21 -45.58 13.54
N GLN A 174 -19.42 -45.29 14.02
CA GLN A 174 -20.23 -44.16 13.56
C GLN A 174 -19.38 -42.89 13.69
N PHE A 175 -18.89 -42.38 12.56
CA PHE A 175 -18.27 -41.06 12.52
C PHE A 175 -19.38 -40.02 12.72
N ASP A 176 -19.43 -39.48 13.94
CA ASP A 176 -20.35 -38.44 14.34
C ASP A 176 -20.03 -37.14 13.59
N ASN A 177 -20.94 -36.71 12.71
CA ASN A 177 -20.73 -35.68 11.69
C ASN A 177 -20.84 -34.25 12.26
N ARG A 178 -20.64 -34.05 13.57
CA ARG A 178 -21.01 -32.81 14.28
C ARG A 178 -19.86 -31.97 14.84
N ASN A 179 -18.60 -32.35 14.63
CA ASN A 179 -17.50 -31.67 15.34
C ASN A 179 -16.27 -31.36 14.48
N TYR A 180 -16.43 -30.53 13.45
CA TYR A 180 -15.28 -29.77 12.94
C TYR A 180 -15.72 -28.44 12.31
N PHE A 181 -15.90 -27.42 13.16
CA PHE A 181 -15.58 -26.04 12.79
C PHE A 181 -14.56 -25.51 13.79
N GLN A 182 -13.30 -25.88 13.58
CA GLN A 182 -12.19 -25.06 14.04
C GLN A 182 -11.36 -24.71 12.80
N VAL A 183 -11.80 -23.63 12.14
CA VAL A 183 -11.02 -22.96 11.10
C VAL A 183 -9.96 -22.15 11.85
N ASP A 184 -8.90 -22.82 12.30
CA ASP A 184 -7.69 -22.14 12.74
C ASP A 184 -6.74 -22.04 11.54
N ALA A 185 -7.13 -21.19 10.60
CA ALA A 185 -6.28 -20.75 9.49
C ALA A 185 -6.90 -19.46 8.94
N LEU A 186 -6.52 -18.33 9.55
CA LEU A 186 -6.30 -16.99 8.99
C LEU A 186 -6.39 -15.98 10.14
N GLN A 187 -5.31 -15.91 10.92
CA GLN A 187 -5.08 -14.86 11.90
C GLN A 187 -4.80 -13.54 11.15
N PRO A 188 -5.59 -12.47 11.28
CA PRO A 188 -5.10 -11.14 10.97
C PRO A 188 -4.23 -10.71 12.16
N THR A 189 -2.94 -10.54 11.93
CA THR A 189 -2.02 -9.92 12.87
C THR A 189 -2.50 -8.51 13.22
N ASN A 190 -3.25 -8.36 14.32
CA ASN A 190 -3.48 -7.10 14.99
C ASN A 190 -2.75 -7.14 16.33
N HIS A 191 -1.44 -6.91 16.29
CA HIS A 191 -0.71 -6.43 17.45
C HIS A 191 -1.00 -4.93 17.59
N TYR A 192 -1.86 -4.56 18.54
CA TYR A 192 -1.86 -3.22 19.11
C TYR A 192 -0.92 -3.26 20.33
N PRO A 193 0.23 -2.54 20.33
CA PRO A 193 0.89 -2.24 21.57
C PRO A 193 0.09 -1.13 22.27
N HIS A 194 -0.38 -1.46 23.47
CA HIS A 194 -0.86 -0.52 24.45
C HIS A 194 0.37 0.29 24.92
N GLU A 195 0.55 1.51 24.41
CA GLU A 195 1.56 2.42 24.93
C GLU A 195 1.01 3.19 26.13
N GLU A 196 1.81 3.17 27.18
CA GLU A 196 1.63 3.84 28.45
C GLU A 196 1.68 5.37 28.31
N HIS A 197 1.13 6.02 29.33
CA HIS A 197 1.25 7.43 29.65
C HIS A 197 2.62 8.04 29.29
N MET A 198 2.60 9.10 28.48
CA MET A 198 3.64 10.13 28.57
C MET A 198 3.01 11.51 28.49
N SER A 199 2.86 12.10 29.68
CA SER A 199 2.60 13.51 29.91
C SER A 199 3.72 14.36 29.30
N LEU A 200 3.37 15.27 28.39
CA LEU A 200 4.24 16.38 27.99
C LEU A 200 3.71 17.68 28.58
N GLN A 201 4.39 18.11 29.64
CA GLN A 201 4.34 19.44 30.20
C GLN A 201 5.28 20.31 29.38
N LEU A 202 4.80 21.42 28.81
CA LEU A 202 5.66 22.45 28.22
C LEU A 202 5.44 23.78 28.96
N VAL A 203 6.56 24.29 29.48
CA VAL A 203 6.81 25.72 29.79
C VAL A 203 7.13 26.43 28.48
#